data_AF-A0A967VAQ7-F1
#
_entry.id   AF-A0A967VAQ7-F1
#
_cell.length_a   1.000
_cell.length_b   1.000
_cell.length_c   1.000
_cell.angle_alpha   90.00
_cell.angle_beta   90.00
_cell.angle_gamma   90.00
#
_symmetry.space_group_name_H-M   'P 1'
#
loop_
_entity.id
_entity.type
_entity.pdbx_description
1 polymer ?
#
loop_
_entity_poly.entity_id
_entity_poly.type
_entity_poly.pdbx_seq_one_letter_code
_entity_poly.pdbx_strand_id
1 'polypeptide(L)'
;EKHHRQQSPYSHLLKPKAGGIALVLSSMGEQIHRILDVTIVYPDGVKNFWALLCGKIREIKVRVRSLPVNAELFGDYTNDGQFRAALQDWLNNIWAEKNQIIEEMMASGTLLSGR
;
A
#
# COMPACT_ATOMS: atom_id res chain seq x y z
N GLU A 1 -13.70 1.79 -11.51
CA GLU A 1 -13.28 1.52 -12.91
C GLU A 1 -11.85 0.96 -13.03
N LYS A 2 -10.81 1.66 -12.55
CA LYS A 2 -9.40 1.19 -12.66
C LYS A 2 -9.13 -0.17 -12.01
N HIS A 3 -9.73 -0.44 -10.86
CA HIS A 3 -9.58 -1.72 -10.14
C HIS A 3 -10.16 -2.89 -10.95
N HIS A 4 -11.42 -2.78 -11.40
CA HIS A 4 -12.06 -3.76 -12.28
C HIS A 4 -11.27 -3.99 -13.57
N ARG A 5 -10.80 -2.93 -14.24
CA ARG A 5 -9.99 -3.05 -15.47
C ARG A 5 -8.68 -3.80 -15.27
N GLN A 6 -8.08 -3.73 -14.08
CA GLN A 6 -6.81 -4.40 -13.79
C GLN A 6 -6.98 -5.83 -13.30
N GLN A 7 -8.21 -6.25 -12.94
CA GLN A 7 -8.50 -7.53 -12.29
C GLN A 7 -7.52 -7.76 -11.13
N SER A 8 -7.49 -6.82 -10.19
CA SER A 8 -6.62 -6.93 -9.03
C SER A 8 -7.02 -8.15 -8.18
N PRO A 9 -6.07 -8.97 -7.72
CA PRO A 9 -6.37 -10.07 -6.80
C PRO A 9 -6.71 -9.58 -5.39
N TYR A 10 -6.51 -8.28 -5.10
CA TYR A 10 -6.77 -7.66 -3.81
C TYR A 10 -8.09 -6.91 -3.86
N SER A 11 -9.00 -7.16 -2.91
CA SER A 11 -10.33 -6.53 -2.85
C SER A 11 -10.27 -5.00 -2.75
N HIS A 12 -9.29 -4.46 -2.02
CA HIS A 12 -9.20 -3.04 -1.70
C HIS A 12 -8.07 -2.29 -2.41
N LEU A 13 -7.17 -3.01 -3.07
CA LEU A 13 -5.95 -2.45 -3.65
C LEU A 13 -5.87 -2.71 -5.15
N LEU A 14 -5.24 -1.78 -5.87
CA LEU A 14 -4.79 -2.01 -7.24
C LEU A 14 -3.56 -2.93 -7.25
N LYS A 15 -3.22 -3.48 -8.41
CA LYS A 15 -1.96 -4.24 -8.56
C LYS A 15 -0.76 -3.35 -8.22
N PRO A 16 0.23 -3.86 -7.45
CA PRO A 16 1.43 -3.10 -7.14
C PRO A 16 2.23 -2.76 -8.39
N LYS A 17 3.02 -1.69 -8.32
CA LYS A 17 3.94 -1.27 -9.37
C LYS A 17 5.39 -1.37 -8.90
N ALA A 18 5.99 -2.54 -9.08
CA ALA A 18 7.37 -2.82 -8.63
C ALA A 18 8.43 -1.92 -9.27
N GLY A 19 8.29 -1.58 -10.56
CA GLY A 19 9.31 -0.80 -11.29
C GLY A 19 9.59 0.59 -10.70
N GLY A 20 8.59 1.26 -10.13
CA GLY A 20 8.80 2.56 -9.48
C GLY A 20 9.62 2.44 -8.20
N ILE A 21 9.33 1.41 -7.39
CA ILE A 21 10.07 1.14 -6.16
C ILE A 21 11.51 0.72 -6.49
N ALA A 22 11.69 -0.13 -7.50
CA ALA A 22 13.00 -0.55 -7.99
C ALA A 22 13.86 0.65 -8.42
N LEU A 23 13.28 1.60 -9.15
CA LEU A 23 13.97 2.82 -9.58
C LEU A 23 14.44 3.68 -8.39
N VAL A 24 13.58 3.85 -7.38
CA VAL A 24 13.95 4.63 -6.19
C VAL A 24 15.06 3.94 -5.40
N LEU A 25 14.94 2.62 -5.19
CA LEU A 25 15.95 1.83 -4.48
C LEU A 25 17.30 1.83 -5.22
N SER A 26 17.30 1.69 -6.54
CA SER A 26 18.54 1.73 -7.32
C SER A 26 19.16 3.13 -7.40
N SER A 27 18.35 4.19 -7.42
CA SER A 27 18.85 5.57 -7.50
C SER A 27 19.46 6.05 -6.19
N MET A 28 18.88 5.66 -5.05
CA MET A 28 19.34 6.10 -3.73
C MET A 28 20.37 5.15 -3.11
N GLY A 29 20.47 3.91 -3.63
CA GLY A 29 21.41 2.90 -3.14
C GLY A 29 21.28 2.67 -1.63
N GLU A 30 22.41 2.47 -0.97
CA GLU A 30 22.48 2.15 0.47
C GLU A 30 22.05 3.31 1.40
N GLN A 31 21.68 4.47 0.88
CA GLN A 31 21.23 5.60 1.71
C GLN A 31 19.83 5.38 2.31
N ILE A 32 19.02 4.51 1.70
CA ILE A 32 17.70 4.14 2.24
C ILE A 32 17.84 2.93 3.16
N HIS A 33 17.61 3.15 4.45
CA HIS A 33 17.64 2.10 5.46
C HIS A 33 16.26 1.56 5.83
N ARG A 34 15.20 2.34 5.53
CA ARG A 34 13.83 2.07 5.93
C ARG A 34 12.84 2.51 4.86
N ILE A 35 11.79 1.72 4.66
CA ILE A 35 10.62 2.08 3.87
C ILE A 35 9.47 2.37 4.84
N LEU A 36 8.86 3.55 4.69
CA LEU A 36 7.65 3.88 5.44
C LEU A 36 6.45 3.35 4.68
N ASP A 37 5.83 2.31 5.24
CA ASP A 37 4.57 1.77 4.74
C ASP A 37 3.41 2.50 5.45
N VAL A 38 2.67 3.30 4.67
CA VAL A 38 1.50 4.05 5.13
C VAL A 38 0.25 3.48 4.45
N THR A 39 -0.76 3.19 5.25
CA THR A 39 -2.11 2.77 4.81
C THR A 39 -3.14 3.74 5.37
N ILE A 40 -3.90 4.39 4.49
CA ILE A 40 -4.95 5.35 4.83
C ILE A 40 -6.27 4.76 4.37
N VAL A 41 -7.21 4.58 5.30
CA VAL A 41 -8.54 4.02 5.04
C VAL A 41 -9.60 5.07 5.36
N TYR A 42 -10.57 5.19 4.45
CA TYR A 42 -11.77 6.03 4.60
C TYR A 42 -12.98 5.09 4.71
N PRO A 43 -13.41 4.71 5.92
CA PRO A 43 -14.46 3.71 6.12
C PRO A 43 -15.80 4.08 5.46
N ASP A 44 -16.14 5.37 5.49
CA ASP A 44 -17.36 5.91 4.85
C ASP A 44 -17.25 6.07 3.32
N GLY A 45 -16.19 5.52 2.74
CA GLY A 45 -15.82 5.65 1.34
C GLY A 45 -15.18 6.99 0.99
N VAL A 46 -14.64 7.06 -0.22
CA VAL A 46 -14.00 8.29 -0.73
C VAL A 46 -15.08 9.34 -0.98
N LYS A 47 -14.98 10.47 -0.28
CA LYS A 47 -15.79 11.65 -0.56
C LYS A 47 -15.04 12.61 -1.50
N ASN A 48 -15.75 13.53 -2.14
CA ASN A 48 -15.13 14.56 -2.96
C ASN A 48 -14.46 15.65 -2.10
N PHE A 49 -13.60 16.48 -2.71
CA PHE A 49 -12.90 17.56 -2.02
C PHE A 49 -13.85 18.51 -1.27
N TRP A 50 -15.02 18.80 -1.83
CA TRP A 50 -16.05 19.60 -1.17
C TRP A 50 -16.54 18.98 0.14
N ALA A 51 -16.72 17.66 0.19
CA ALA A 51 -17.11 16.97 1.40
C ALA A 51 -16.03 17.04 2.49
N LEU A 52 -14.74 17.07 2.13
CA LEU A 52 -13.65 17.35 3.06
C LEU A 52 -13.80 18.77 3.64
N LEU A 53 -13.94 19.79 2.78
CA LEU A 53 -14.07 21.19 3.20
C LEU A 53 -15.30 21.43 4.10
N CYS A 54 -16.38 20.69 3.87
CA CYS A 54 -17.61 20.79 4.65
C CYS A 54 -17.61 19.89 5.91
N GLY A 55 -16.50 19.26 6.29
CA GLY A 55 -16.41 18.40 7.48
C GLY A 55 -17.26 17.12 7.39
N LYS A 56 -17.57 16.64 6.19
CA LYS A 56 -18.40 15.44 5.96
C LYS A 56 -17.61 14.13 5.97
N ILE A 57 -16.30 14.18 6.25
CA ILE A 57 -15.46 13.01 6.51
C ILE A 57 -15.44 12.79 8.03
N ARG A 58 -16.08 11.72 8.49
CA ARG A 58 -16.27 11.47 9.93
C ARG A 58 -15.10 10.70 10.54
N GLU A 59 -14.48 9.83 9.75
CA GLU A 59 -13.42 8.96 10.22
C GLU A 59 -12.36 8.76 9.13
N ILE A 60 -11.09 8.86 9.53
CA ILE A 60 -9.93 8.48 8.72
C ILE A 60 -9.05 7.60 9.60
N LYS A 61 -8.77 6.39 9.15
CA LYS A 61 -7.89 5.46 9.86
C LYS A 61 -6.54 5.42 9.17
N VAL A 62 -5.48 5.64 9.93
CA VAL A 62 -4.11 5.65 9.41
C VAL A 62 -3.30 4.59 10.14
N ARG A 63 -2.66 3.69 9.38
CA ARG A 63 -1.65 2.77 9.89
C ARG A 63 -0.31 3.11 9.26
N VAL A 64 0.70 3.24 10.10
CA VAL A 64 2.08 3.50 9.68
C VAL A 64 2.96 2.40 10.25
N ARG A 65 3.80 1.78 9.41
CA ARG A 65 4.85 0.86 9.85
C ARG A 65 6.15 1.15 9.12
N SER A 66 7.26 0.89 9.78
CA SER A 66 8.60 1.01 9.19
C SER A 66 9.11 -0.37 8.83
N LEU A 67 9.44 -0.58 7.55
CA LEU A 67 10.03 -1.81 7.04
C LEU A 67 11.54 -1.62 6.89
N PRO A 68 12.38 -2.55 7.36
CA PRO A 68 13.81 -2.51 7.08
C PRO A 68 14.07 -2.68 5.59
N VAL A 69 15.04 -1.95 5.06
CA VAL A 69 15.59 -2.22 3.73
C VAL A 69 16.73 -3.21 3.89
N ASN A 70 16.52 -4.42 3.38
CA ASN A 70 17.51 -5.49 3.43
C ASN A 70 18.35 -5.48 2.14
N ALA A 71 19.51 -6.13 2.17
CA ALA A 71 20.40 -6.25 1.00
C ALA A 71 19.68 -6.85 -0.24
N GLU A 72 18.70 -7.73 0.00
CA GLU A 72 17.89 -8.39 -1.02
C GLU A 72 17.00 -7.43 -1.86
N LEU A 73 16.86 -6.18 -1.42
CA LEU A 73 16.11 -5.14 -2.15
C LEU A 73 16.99 -4.32 -3.10
N PHE A 74 18.29 -4.59 -3.13
CA PHE A 74 19.23 -3.94 -4.05
C PHE A 74 19.64 -4.91 -5.16
N GLY A 75 19.52 -4.46 -6.41
CA GLY A 75 19.83 -5.27 -7.58
C GLY A 75 19.42 -4.59 -8.89
N ASP A 76 19.73 -5.24 -10.01
CA ASP A 76 19.44 -4.73 -11.34
C ASP A 76 18.04 -5.18 -11.81
N TYR A 77 17.02 -4.36 -11.55
CA TYR A 77 15.65 -4.66 -11.97
C TYR A 77 15.45 -4.77 -13.50
N THR A 78 16.37 -4.21 -14.30
CA THR A 78 16.25 -4.17 -15.75
C THR A 78 16.86 -5.42 -16.38
N ASN A 79 18.05 -5.83 -15.92
CA ASN A 79 18.82 -6.90 -16.54
C ASN A 79 18.81 -8.22 -15.73
N ASP A 80 18.40 -8.21 -14.46
CA ASP A 80 18.30 -9.40 -13.62
C ASP A 80 16.84 -9.83 -13.43
N GLY A 81 16.44 -10.87 -14.17
CA GLY A 81 15.11 -11.45 -14.08
C GLY A 81 14.80 -12.13 -12.75
N GLN A 82 15.80 -12.68 -12.05
CA GLN A 82 15.61 -13.32 -10.75
C GLN A 82 15.36 -12.26 -9.67
N PHE A 83 16.18 -11.20 -9.65
CA PHE A 83 15.98 -10.07 -8.76
C PHE A 83 14.62 -9.40 -9.01
N ARG A 84 14.25 -9.20 -10.28
CA ARG A 84 12.94 -8.66 -10.63
C ARG A 84 11.78 -9.50 -10.08
N ALA A 85 11.86 -10.82 -10.18
CA ALA A 85 10.83 -11.70 -9.62
C ALA A 85 10.79 -11.61 -8.09
N ALA A 86 11.95 -11.67 -7.42
CA ALA A 86 12.04 -11.58 -5.97
C ALA A 86 11.46 -10.25 -5.43
N LEU A 87 11.78 -9.11 -6.07
CA LEU A 87 11.24 -7.82 -5.68
C LEU A 87 9.72 -7.74 -5.90
N GLN A 88 9.21 -8.34 -6.98
CA GLN A 88 7.77 -8.42 -7.23
C GLN A 88 7.06 -9.26 -6.18
N ASP A 89 7.62 -10.41 -5.79
CA ASP A 89 7.05 -11.28 -4.77
C ASP A 89 7.06 -10.61 -3.39
N TRP A 90 8.17 -9.99 -3.01
CA TRP A 90 8.27 -9.18 -1.80
C TRP A 90 7.17 -8.09 -1.75
N LEU A 91 6.96 -7.39 -2.86
CA LEU A 91 5.94 -6.34 -2.95
C LEU A 91 4.51 -6.91 -2.91
N ASN A 92 4.28 -8.07 -3.54
CA ASN A 92 3.00 -8.76 -3.53
C ASN A 92 2.62 -9.23 -2.12
N ASN A 93 3.60 -9.66 -1.32
CA ASN A 93 3.40 -10.03 0.08
C ASN A 93 2.96 -8.82 0.90
N ILE A 94 3.64 -7.67 0.76
CA ILE A 94 3.23 -6.41 1.40
C ILE A 94 1.81 -6.02 1.00
N TRP A 95 1.45 -6.18 -0.28
CA TRP A 95 0.11 -5.88 -0.76
C TRP A 95 -0.97 -6.82 -0.18
N ALA A 96 -0.67 -8.11 -0.05
CA ALA A 96 -1.57 -9.08 0.57
C ALA A 96 -1.84 -8.73 2.03
N GLU A 97 -0.78 -8.44 2.80
CA GLU A 97 -0.88 -7.99 4.19
C GLU A 97 -1.68 -6.68 4.31
N LYS A 98 -1.38 -5.69 3.45
CA LYS A 98 -2.14 -4.43 3.43
C LYS A 98 -3.61 -4.66 3.16
N ASN A 99 -3.97 -5.56 2.25
CA ASN A 99 -5.36 -5.85 1.94
C ASN A 99 -6.10 -6.41 3.16
N GLN A 100 -5.47 -7.31 3.92
CA GLN A 100 -6.03 -7.83 5.18
C GLN A 100 -6.18 -6.73 6.23
N ILE A 101 -5.14 -5.91 6.41
CA ILE A 101 -5.17 -4.76 7.34
C ILE A 101 -6.30 -3.80 6.98
N ILE A 102 -6.52 -3.53 5.69
CA ILE A 102 -7.61 -2.64 5.25
C ILE A 102 -8.97 -3.25 5.64
N GLU A 103 -9.17 -4.55 5.43
CA GLU A 103 -10.39 -5.24 5.86
C GLU A 103 -10.65 -5.07 7.37
N GLU A 104 -9.64 -5.29 8.20
CA GLU A 104 -9.71 -5.10 9.65
C GLU A 104 -10.04 -3.65 10.04
N MET A 105 -9.38 -2.69 9.38
CA MET A 105 -9.60 -1.26 9.59
C MET A 105 -11.01 -0.85 9.17
N MET A 106 -11.58 -1.44 8.11
CA MET A 106 -12.96 -1.20 7.70
C MET A 106 -13.95 -1.75 8.74
N ALA A 107 -13.72 -2.95 9.27
CA ALA A 107 -14.61 -3.61 10.24
C ALA A 107 -14.62 -2.95 11.62
N SER A 108 -13.50 -2.40 12.07
CA SER A 108 -13.32 -1.90 13.45
C SER A 108 -14.17 -0.64 13.80
N GLY A 109 -14.84 -0.01 12.83
CA GLY A 109 -15.69 1.17 13.06
C GLY A 109 -17.16 0.85 13.39
N THR A 110 -17.64 -0.33 13.01
CA THR A 110 -19.07 -0.70 13.12
C THR A 110 -19.51 -0.97 14.56
N LEU A 111 -18.59 -1.28 15.48
CA LEU A 111 -18.90 -1.71 16.84
C LEU A 111 -19.17 -0.55 17.84
N LEU A 112 -18.87 0.71 17.50
CA LEU A 112 -18.99 1.85 18.43
C LEU A 112 -20.16 2.79 18.12
N SER A 113 -20.95 2.55 17.07
CA SER A 113 -22.11 3.39 16.71
C SER A 113 -23.44 2.94 17.33
N GLY A 114 -23.41 2.00 18.28
CA GLY A 114 -24.60 1.41 18.89
C GLY A 114 -24.60 1.48 20.41
N ARG A 115 -24.44 2.66 21.00
CA ARG A 115 -24.84 2.98 22.39
C ARG A 115 -25.27 4.44 22.49
#